data_AF-A0A3B8JV34-F1
#
_entry.id   AF-A0A3B8JV34-F1
#
_cell.length_a   1.000
_cell.length_b   1.000
_cell.length_c   1.000
_cell.angle_alpha   90.00
_cell.angle_beta   90.00
_cell.angle_gamma   90.00
#
_symmetry.space_group_name_H-M   'P 1'
#
loop_
_entity.id
_entity.type
_entity.pdbx_description
1 polymer ?
#
loop_
_entity_poly.entity_id
_entity_poly.type
_entity_poly.pdbx_seq_one_letter_code
_entity_poly.pdbx_strand_id
1 'polypeptide(L)'
;MANLYLITSLFDEGIYESSFRVVEAESELEIAEHILTYPAPWQWFLERSYPRDWQNPRFSVGSLWDCVQDPQMTPGKLLELIKMTSVDGDSTAQLAIHKITVNKLSDINTDPWSKKT
;
A
#
# COMPACT_ATOMS: atom_id res chain seq x y z
N MET A 1 0.15 -21.17 -0.29
CA MET A 1 -0.95 -21.08 0.71
C MET A 1 -1.33 -19.63 0.70
N ALA A 2 -2.54 -19.32 0.25
CA ALA A 2 -3.01 -17.95 0.12
C ALA A 2 -2.94 -17.24 1.48
N ASN A 3 -2.29 -16.08 1.51
CA ASN A 3 -2.21 -15.19 2.65
C ASN A 3 -3.21 -14.05 2.46
N LEU A 4 -3.69 -13.47 3.56
CA LEU A 4 -4.49 -12.25 3.51
C LEU A 4 -3.59 -11.03 3.56
N TYR A 5 -3.86 -10.07 2.69
CA TYR A 5 -3.19 -8.78 2.65
C TYR A 5 -4.19 -7.64 2.76
N LEU A 6 -3.88 -6.64 3.58
CA LEU A 6 -4.55 -5.35 3.64
C LEU A 6 -3.76 -4.36 2.79
N ILE A 7 -4.39 -3.83 1.74
CA ILE A 7 -3.88 -2.71 0.94
C ILE A 7 -4.58 -1.45 1.41
N THR A 8 -3.83 -0.41 1.78
CA THR A 8 -4.39 0.83 2.33
C THR A 8 -3.75 2.04 1.70
N SER A 9 -4.54 3.07 1.42
CA SER A 9 -4.10 4.45 1.25
C SER A 9 -4.39 5.21 2.54
N LEU A 10 -3.33 5.56 3.26
CA LEU A 10 -3.37 6.42 4.46
C LEU A 10 -3.16 7.88 4.04
N PHE A 11 -4.05 8.76 4.48
CA PHE A 11 -3.94 10.21 4.36
C PHE A 11 -3.64 10.82 5.74
N ASP A 12 -3.33 12.11 5.80
CA ASP A 12 -3.14 12.82 7.07
C ASP A 12 -4.42 12.89 7.90
N GLU A 13 -5.59 12.86 7.26
CA GLU A 13 -6.88 12.76 7.95
C GLU A 13 -7.26 11.32 8.33
N GLY A 14 -6.50 10.32 7.89
CA GLY A 14 -6.66 8.91 8.24
C GLY A 14 -6.97 7.97 7.07
N ILE A 15 -7.72 6.91 7.35
CA ILE A 15 -8.14 5.87 6.39
C ILE A 15 -9.66 5.91 6.26
N TYR A 16 -10.15 5.80 5.02
CA TYR A 16 -11.57 5.79 4.67
C TYR A 16 -12.01 4.40 4.19
N GLU A 17 -13.30 4.11 4.23
CA GLU A 17 -13.86 2.82 3.74
C GLU A 17 -13.51 2.54 2.27
N SER A 18 -13.40 3.58 1.45
CA SER A 18 -13.00 3.48 0.05
C SER A 18 -11.48 3.36 -0.15
N SER A 19 -10.69 3.54 0.91
CA SER A 19 -9.22 3.64 0.85
C SER A 19 -8.49 2.41 1.36
N PHE A 20 -9.19 1.28 1.52
CA PHE A 20 -8.55 0.00 1.77
C PHE A 20 -9.22 -1.16 1.03
N ARG A 21 -8.46 -2.24 0.85
CA ARG A 21 -8.93 -3.54 0.34
C ARG A 21 -8.24 -4.66 1.06
N VAL A 22 -8.97 -5.76 1.26
CA VAL A 22 -8.38 -7.03 1.71
C VAL A 22 -8.41 -7.99 0.53
N VAL A 23 -7.26 -8.60 0.24
CA VAL A 23 -7.12 -9.56 -0.85
C VAL A 23 -6.42 -10.82 -0.37
N GLU A 24 -6.65 -11.92 -1.08
CA GLU A 24 -5.84 -13.13 -0.97
C GLU A 24 -4.72 -13.09 -2.01
N ALA A 25 -3.50 -13.40 -1.59
CA ALA A 25 -2.33 -13.53 -2.45
C ALA A 25 -1.27 -14.44 -1.81
N GLU A 26 -0.41 -15.03 -2.61
CA GLU A 26 0.79 -15.74 -2.16
C GLU A 26 1.87 -14.74 -1.67
N SER A 27 1.99 -13.55 -2.27
CA SER A 27 3.03 -12.56 -1.92
C SER A 27 2.66 -11.09 -2.22
N GLU A 28 3.40 -10.13 -1.66
CA GLU A 28 3.33 -8.71 -2.08
C GLU A 28 3.65 -8.55 -3.59
N LEU A 29 4.54 -9.38 -4.13
CA LEU A 29 4.98 -9.33 -5.52
C LEU A 29 3.85 -9.68 -6.49
N GLU A 30 3.04 -10.68 -6.15
CA GLU A 30 1.84 -11.06 -6.91
C GLU A 30 0.82 -9.92 -6.93
N ILE A 31 0.64 -9.21 -5.80
CA ILE A 31 -0.23 -8.04 -5.74
C ILE A 31 0.28 -6.94 -6.68
N ALA A 32 1.58 -6.66 -6.66
CA ALA A 32 2.18 -5.67 -7.55
C ALA A 32 2.07 -6.07 -9.04
N GLU A 33 2.23 -7.34 -9.37
CA GLU A 33 2.04 -7.88 -10.72
C GLU A 33 0.58 -7.71 -11.18
N HIS A 34 -0.38 -8.01 -10.30
CA HIS A 34 -1.80 -7.81 -10.57
C HIS A 34 -2.14 -6.33 -10.77
N ILE A 35 -1.58 -5.42 -9.96
CA ILE A 35 -1.75 -3.97 -10.13
C ILE A 35 -1.23 -3.52 -11.49
N LEU A 36 -0.05 -3.98 -11.91
CA LEU A 36 0.53 -3.61 -13.22
C LEU A 36 -0.27 -4.16 -14.39
N THR A 37 -0.79 -5.39 -14.27
CA THR A 37 -1.57 -6.03 -15.33
C THR A 37 -2.95 -5.38 -15.47
N TYR A 38 -3.55 -4.96 -14.34
CA TYR A 38 -4.90 -4.38 -14.29
C TYR A 38 -4.92 -3.08 -13.46
N PRO A 39 -4.34 -1.97 -13.94
CA PRO A 39 -4.17 -0.76 -13.12
C PRO A 39 -5.49 -0.02 -12.84
N ALA A 40 -6.47 -0.06 -13.76
CA ALA A 40 -7.70 0.73 -13.65
C ALA A 40 -8.51 0.47 -12.35
N PRO A 41 -8.73 -0.78 -11.88
CA PRO A 41 -9.33 -1.06 -10.58
C PRO A 41 -8.62 -0.44 -9.36
N TRP A 42 -7.35 -0.06 -9.50
CA TRP A 42 -6.50 0.51 -8.45
C TRP A 42 -6.27 2.02 -8.63
N GLN A 43 -6.76 2.61 -9.71
CA GLN A 43 -6.48 4.00 -10.10
C GLN A 43 -6.59 4.99 -8.93
N TRP A 44 -7.66 4.88 -8.13
CA TRP A 44 -7.86 5.75 -6.97
C TRP A 44 -6.72 5.71 -5.94
N PHE A 45 -6.17 4.52 -5.67
CA PHE A 45 -5.02 4.32 -4.77
C PHE A 45 -3.75 4.91 -5.39
N LEU A 46 -3.57 4.72 -6.70
CA LEU A 46 -2.34 5.04 -7.42
C LEU A 46 -2.17 6.54 -7.69
N GLU A 47 -3.25 7.23 -8.08
CA GLU A 47 -3.22 8.66 -8.43
C GLU A 47 -2.82 9.57 -7.27
N ARG A 48 -3.09 9.14 -6.03
CA ARG A 48 -2.85 9.95 -4.82
C ARG A 48 -1.55 9.58 -4.11
N SER A 49 -0.84 8.58 -4.61
CA SER A 49 0.34 8.02 -3.95
C SER A 49 1.58 8.42 -4.73
N TYR A 50 2.40 9.29 -4.15
CA TYR A 50 3.59 9.85 -4.79
C TYR A 50 4.85 9.30 -4.12
N PRO A 51 5.64 8.45 -4.81
CA PRO A 51 6.91 7.98 -4.28
C PRO A 51 7.87 9.15 -4.03
N ARG A 52 8.47 9.22 -2.85
CA ARG A 52 9.44 10.27 -2.48
C ARG A 52 10.72 9.65 -1.95
N ASP A 53 11.85 10.07 -2.51
CA ASP A 53 13.17 9.75 -1.97
C ASP A 53 13.67 10.93 -1.14
N TRP A 54 13.68 10.78 0.19
CA TRP A 54 14.19 11.81 1.10
C TRP A 54 15.71 12.04 0.97
N GLN A 55 16.44 11.09 0.38
CA GLN A 55 17.88 11.22 0.12
C GLN A 55 18.19 11.94 -1.20
N ASN A 56 17.23 11.96 -2.13
CA ASN A 56 17.40 12.56 -3.44
C ASN A 56 16.29 13.56 -3.76
N PRO A 57 16.49 14.87 -3.51
CA PRO A 57 15.47 15.90 -3.75
C PRO A 57 15.14 16.11 -5.23
N ARG A 58 15.88 15.49 -6.16
CA ARG A 58 15.57 15.49 -7.60
C ARG A 58 14.81 14.25 -8.05
N PHE A 59 14.58 13.30 -7.15
CA PHE A 59 13.79 12.12 -7.44
C PHE A 59 12.34 12.53 -7.67
N SER A 60 11.85 12.35 -8.88
CA SER A 60 10.46 12.56 -9.25
C SER A 60 10.10 11.54 -10.32
N VAL A 61 9.11 10.70 -10.00
CA VAL A 61 8.57 9.67 -10.90
C VAL A 61 7.07 9.88 -11.16
N GLY A 62 6.53 11.03 -10.73
CA GLY A 62 5.09 11.27 -10.72
C GLY A 62 4.38 10.46 -9.62
N SER A 63 3.08 10.29 -9.80
CA SER A 63 2.27 9.38 -8.98
C SER A 63 2.57 7.92 -9.33
N LEU A 64 2.13 7.00 -8.48
CA LEU A 64 2.15 5.57 -8.85
C LEU A 64 1.28 5.29 -10.08
N TRP A 65 0.26 6.12 -10.37
CA TRP A 65 -0.53 6.00 -11.59
C TRP A 65 0.32 6.25 -12.83
N ASP A 66 1.19 7.27 -12.81
CA ASP A 66 2.12 7.54 -13.91
C ASP A 66 3.12 6.38 -14.08
N CYS A 67 3.58 5.82 -12.95
CA CYS A 67 4.52 4.70 -12.92
C CYS A 67 3.96 3.42 -13.57
N VAL A 68 2.70 3.06 -13.32
CA VAL A 68 2.11 1.83 -13.89
C VAL A 68 1.81 1.93 -15.38
N GLN A 69 1.85 3.13 -15.97
CA GLN A 69 1.72 3.32 -17.42
C GLN A 69 3.07 3.19 -18.16
N ASP A 70 4.20 3.17 -17.45
CA ASP A 70 5.51 2.97 -18.05
C ASP A 70 5.68 1.51 -18.51
N PRO A 71 5.90 1.24 -19.81
CA PRO A 71 6.06 -0.12 -20.33
C PRO A 71 7.31 -0.85 -19.79
N GLN A 72 8.26 -0.13 -19.16
CA GLN A 72 9.44 -0.70 -18.51
C GLN A 72 9.21 -0.99 -17.01
N MET A 73 8.05 -0.64 -16.46
CA MET A 73 7.75 -0.88 -15.06
C MET A 73 7.68 -2.37 -14.75
N THR A 74 8.33 -2.79 -13.67
CA THR A 74 8.32 -4.18 -13.20
C THR A 74 7.62 -4.30 -11.85
N PRO A 75 7.06 -5.47 -11.49
CA PRO A 75 6.40 -5.65 -10.20
C PRO A 75 7.31 -5.34 -9.01
N GLY A 76 8.58 -5.75 -9.08
CA GLY A 76 9.57 -5.47 -8.05
C GLY A 76 9.83 -3.96 -7.90
N LYS A 77 9.96 -3.24 -9.03
CA LYS A 77 10.16 -1.80 -9.00
C LYS A 77 8.94 -1.06 -8.45
N LEU A 78 7.74 -1.48 -8.84
CA LEU A 78 6.51 -0.92 -8.29
C LEU A 78 6.45 -1.09 -6.76
N LEU A 79 6.82 -2.26 -6.22
CA LEU A 79 6.88 -2.46 -4.76
C LEU A 79 7.86 -1.52 -4.06
N GLU A 80 9.04 -1.29 -4.65
CA GLU A 80 9.98 -0.29 -4.12
C GLU A 80 9.34 1.09 -4.07
N LEU A 81 8.68 1.50 -5.17
CA LEU A 81 8.02 2.80 -5.26
C LEU A 81 6.86 2.95 -4.27
N ILE A 82 6.06 1.89 -4.07
CA ILE A 82 5.01 1.84 -3.05
C ILE A 82 5.60 2.11 -1.65
N LYS A 83 6.73 1.46 -1.32
CA LYS A 83 7.43 1.62 -0.03
C LYS A 83 8.01 3.03 0.17
N MET A 84 8.17 3.80 -0.90
CA MET A 84 8.63 5.19 -0.87
C MET A 84 7.49 6.20 -0.76
N THR A 85 6.22 5.77 -0.81
CA THR A 85 5.09 6.68 -0.60
C THR A 85 4.99 7.06 0.88
N SER A 86 4.57 8.29 1.16
CA SER A 86 4.43 8.82 2.52
C SER A 86 3.38 9.92 2.54
N VAL A 87 2.76 10.14 3.70
CA VAL A 87 1.84 11.25 3.93
C VAL A 87 2.63 12.54 4.05
N ASP A 88 2.20 13.60 3.37
CA ASP A 88 2.85 14.91 3.40
C ASP A 88 1.95 16.08 3.86
N GLY A 89 0.71 15.80 4.25
CA GLY A 89 -0.22 16.78 4.83
C GLY A 89 -0.99 17.62 3.81
N ASP A 90 -0.95 17.31 2.50
CA ASP A 90 -1.64 18.10 1.47
C ASP A 90 -2.42 17.27 0.42
N SER A 91 -2.88 16.07 0.80
CA SER A 91 -3.61 15.06 -0.01
C SER A 91 -2.76 13.92 -0.59
N THR A 92 -1.44 13.86 -0.33
CA THR A 92 -0.66 12.67 -0.69
C THR A 92 -0.96 11.52 0.26
N ALA A 93 -1.29 10.37 -0.33
CA ALA A 93 -1.46 9.12 0.39
C ALA A 93 -0.17 8.32 0.48
N GLN A 94 0.01 7.63 1.60
CA GLN A 94 0.87 6.47 1.68
C GLN A 94 0.09 5.23 1.24
N LEU A 95 0.48 4.62 0.12
CA LEU A 95 0.00 3.29 -0.27
C LEU A 95 0.86 2.25 0.44
N ALA A 96 0.21 1.33 1.15
CA ALA A 96 0.89 0.24 1.83
C ALA A 96 0.21 -1.10 1.57
N ILE A 97 1.01 -2.17 1.55
CA ILE A 97 0.58 -3.55 1.43
C ILE A 97 1.07 -4.26 2.69
N HIS A 98 0.14 -4.77 3.49
CA HIS A 98 0.44 -5.44 4.75
C HIS A 98 -0.07 -6.86 4.73
N LYS A 99 0.81 -7.84 4.97
CA LYS A 99 0.35 -9.18 5.32
C LYS A 99 -0.38 -9.11 6.67
N ILE A 100 -1.62 -9.57 6.72
CA ILE A 100 -2.44 -9.52 7.94
C ILE A 100 -2.74 -10.91 8.47
N THR A 101 -3.11 -10.97 9.75
CA THR A 101 -3.63 -12.19 10.41
C THR A 101 -5.01 -11.87 10.95
N VAL A 102 -5.96 -12.77 10.73
CA VAL A 102 -7.32 -12.64 11.26
C VAL A 102 -7.35 -13.27 12.64
N ASN A 103 -7.63 -12.44 13.65
CA ASN A 103 -7.88 -12.89 15.02
C ASN A 103 -9.38 -12.88 15.29
N LYS A 104 -9.88 -13.83 16.08
CA LYS A 104 -11.25 -13.74 16.58
C LYS A 104 -11.33 -12.59 17.58
N LEU A 105 -12.45 -11.87 17.56
CA LEU A 105 -12.66 -10.77 18.50
C LEU A 105 -12.56 -11.22 19.96
N SER A 106 -13.01 -12.45 20.27
CA SER A 106 -12.90 -13.06 21.60
C SER A 106 -11.46 -13.27 22.08
N ASP A 107 -10.52 -13.35 21.16
CA ASP A 107 -9.12 -13.67 21.44
C ASP A 107 -8.28 -12.40 21.60
N ILE A 108 -8.88 -11.22 21.32
CA ILE A 108 -8.23 -9.94 21.51
C ILE A 108 -8.19 -9.60 23.00
N ASN A 109 -6.97 -9.50 23.53
CA ASN A 109 -6.77 -9.03 24.88
C ASN A 109 -7.10 -7.55 24.99
N THR A 110 -8.09 -7.23 25.84
CA THR A 110 -8.57 -5.86 26.07
C THR A 110 -7.84 -5.14 27.19
N ASP A 111 -6.94 -5.82 27.92
CA ASP A 111 -6.08 -5.19 28.93
C ASP A 111 -4.83 -4.60 28.25
N PRO A 112 -4.72 -3.27 28.14
CA PRO A 112 -3.58 -2.61 27.51
C PRO A 112 -2.26 -2.80 28.28
N TRP A 113 -2.30 -3.31 29.51
CA TRP A 113 -1.14 -3.49 30.38
C TRP A 113 -0.69 -4.94 30.54
N SER A 114 -1.42 -5.87 29.95
CA SER A 114 -1.06 -7.28 29.96
C SER A 114 0.27 -7.48 29.21
N LYS A 115 1.26 -8.04 29.91
CA LYS A 115 2.54 -8.38 29.27
C LYS A 115 2.28 -9.50 28.26
N LYS A 116 2.73 -9.31 27.02
CA LYS A 116 2.88 -10.41 26.07
C LYS A 116 3.93 -11.37 26.64
N THR A 117 3.46 -12.44 27.29
CA THR A 117 4.28 -13.59 27.68
C THR A 117 4.63 -14.43 26.47
#